data_AF-A0A9D9CBX8-F1
#
_entry.id   AF-A0A9D9CBX8-F1
#
_cell.length_a   1.000
_cell.length_b   1.000
_cell.length_c   1.000
_cell.angle_alpha   90.00
_cell.angle_beta   90.00
_cell.angle_gamma   90.00
#
_symmetry.space_group_name_H-M   'P 1'
#
loop_
_entity.id
_entity.type
_entity.pdbx_description
1 polymer ?
#
loop_
_entity_poly.entity_id
_entity_poly.type
_entity_poly.pdbx_seq_one_letter_code
_entity_poly.pdbx_strand_id
1 'polypeptide(L)'
;TPAPTKPAAPASSPIPATPAVPTAPEKPAAPVAPATPAKPAANTINYSLYGLQMSVPKPAVAPNLTSGAQKEVVAFWKEIKESDTKAIVKSFKDAAVNYRLGDWCSLKAVEKYAEIWAKGNVNAARVMTQFLMMSMGYDLRMASANNEVYLLLPFQQQVYANTFIRIDDNKYYVYPNSMPANSSIYTCRVPADVDCGQTINLVINPAYLLPKKDQAFKVSHADLSIEGNINRNIIDLQQEYPSMDISCYAASIADEDLRKNILTQLRGQLEGKSEMDAANAILHFVQEGFAYKTDGQQFGQGVEKCFFFDELLYFPFCDCEDRSIFFAYLVKEILGLDVLLVGYPGHECTAVALSEAPQRHTSLNYKGKNYYICDPTYMGADVGMCMPKYVNVNPEVEEWY
;
A
#
# COMPACT_ATOMS: atom_id res chain seq x y z
N THR A 1 -86.14 45.71 -3.83
CA THR A 1 -86.63 44.47 -4.45
C THR A 1 -85.63 44.06 -5.51
N PRO A 2 -84.95 42.91 -5.45
CA PRO A 2 -85.06 41.76 -4.53
C PRO A 2 -84.09 41.84 -3.32
N ALA A 3 -84.30 41.03 -2.28
CA ALA A 3 -83.41 40.84 -1.11
C ALA A 3 -83.83 39.55 -0.35
N PRO A 4 -83.03 39.00 0.58
CA PRO A 4 -81.60 38.68 0.54
C PRO A 4 -81.35 37.21 0.97
N THR A 5 -80.16 36.65 0.70
CA THR A 5 -79.65 35.50 1.48
C THR A 5 -78.17 35.72 1.83
N LYS A 6 -77.90 35.54 3.13
CA LYS A 6 -76.64 35.83 3.82
C LYS A 6 -75.70 34.60 3.73
N PRO A 7 -74.39 34.77 3.51
CA PRO A 7 -73.46 33.65 3.32
C PRO A 7 -73.16 32.86 4.60
N ALA A 8 -72.87 31.56 4.43
CA ALA A 8 -72.50 30.61 5.47
C ALA A 8 -71.16 30.95 6.15
N ALA A 9 -71.09 30.67 7.46
CA ALA A 9 -69.92 30.89 8.29
C ALA A 9 -68.83 29.81 8.07
N PRO A 10 -67.54 30.17 8.24
CA PRO A 10 -66.40 29.34 7.88
C PRO A 10 -66.05 28.24 8.92
N ALA A 11 -65.42 27.19 8.42
CA ALA A 11 -64.93 26.03 9.17
C ALA A 11 -63.88 26.40 10.24
N SER A 12 -63.97 25.73 11.38
CA SER A 12 -63.08 25.87 12.53
C SER A 12 -61.68 25.30 12.25
N SER A 13 -60.66 26.14 12.42
CA SER A 13 -59.24 25.78 12.36
C SER A 13 -58.82 24.88 13.54
N PRO A 14 -57.88 23.93 13.34
CA PRO A 14 -57.35 23.09 14.40
C PRO A 14 -56.37 23.84 15.33
N ILE A 15 -56.36 23.41 16.59
CA ILE A 15 -55.57 23.94 17.72
C ILE A 15 -54.06 23.75 17.48
N PRO A 16 -53.19 24.73 17.84
CA PRO A 16 -51.74 24.60 17.68
C PRO A 16 -51.13 23.54 18.61
N ALA A 17 -50.28 22.67 18.07
CA ALA A 17 -49.45 21.75 18.84
C ALA A 17 -48.31 22.51 19.55
N THR A 18 -48.09 22.17 20.82
CA THR A 18 -47.04 22.68 21.69
C THR A 18 -45.64 22.37 21.11
N PRO A 19 -44.67 23.31 21.11
CA PRO A 19 -43.33 23.04 20.62
C PRO A 19 -42.59 22.03 21.52
N ALA A 20 -41.99 21.01 20.91
CA ALA A 20 -41.11 20.07 21.59
C ALA A 20 -39.82 20.80 22.06
N VAL A 21 -39.46 20.56 23.31
CA VAL A 21 -38.21 21.04 23.93
C VAL A 21 -37.01 20.35 23.25
N PRO A 22 -35.95 21.07 22.83
CA PRO A 22 -34.75 20.44 22.29
C PRO A 22 -34.01 19.69 23.40
N THR A 23 -33.79 18.39 23.22
CA THR A 23 -32.89 17.60 24.06
C THR A 23 -31.45 18.10 23.90
N ALA A 24 -30.80 18.38 25.04
CA ALA A 24 -29.42 18.84 25.09
C ALA A 24 -28.46 17.82 24.42
N PRO A 25 -27.42 18.28 23.70
CA PRO A 25 -26.43 17.40 23.10
C PRO A 25 -25.63 16.66 24.19
N GLU A 26 -25.52 15.35 24.00
CA GLU A 26 -24.81 14.44 24.89
C GLU A 26 -23.31 14.78 24.88
N LYS A 27 -22.73 14.91 26.07
CA LYS A 27 -21.32 15.27 26.28
C LYS A 27 -20.42 14.19 25.68
N PRO A 28 -19.37 14.51 24.90
CA PRO A 28 -18.45 13.52 24.35
C PRO A 28 -17.82 12.69 25.47
N ALA A 29 -17.84 11.36 25.32
CA ALA A 29 -17.18 10.44 26.22
C ALA A 29 -15.67 10.73 26.25
N ALA A 30 -15.09 10.71 27.46
CA ALA A 30 -13.66 10.90 27.66
C ALA A 30 -12.84 9.81 26.94
N PRO A 31 -11.60 10.11 26.52
CA PRO A 31 -10.74 9.12 25.84
C PRO A 31 -10.50 7.93 26.77
N VAL A 32 -10.77 6.72 26.28
CA VAL A 32 -10.41 5.49 26.98
C VAL A 32 -8.89 5.39 27.00
N ALA A 33 -8.30 5.36 28.20
CA ALA A 33 -6.87 5.14 28.38
C ALA A 33 -6.42 3.84 27.68
N PRO A 34 -5.17 3.75 27.18
CA PRO A 34 -4.66 2.53 26.56
C PRO A 34 -4.82 1.35 27.53
N ALA A 35 -5.53 0.31 27.09
CA ALA A 35 -5.68 -0.90 27.88
C ALA A 35 -4.30 -1.51 28.16
N THR A 36 -4.02 -1.74 29.44
CA THR A 36 -2.86 -2.52 29.90
C THR A 36 -2.85 -3.87 29.18
N PRO A 37 -1.69 -4.39 28.71
CA PRO A 37 -1.65 -5.68 28.02
C PRO A 37 -2.22 -6.78 28.92
N ALA A 38 -3.29 -7.43 28.47
CA ALA A 38 -3.84 -8.58 29.17
C ALA A 38 -2.75 -9.65 29.30
N LYS A 39 -2.60 -10.22 30.50
CA LYS A 39 -1.70 -11.35 30.77
C LYS A 39 -1.96 -12.46 29.74
N PRO A 40 -0.95 -12.99 29.02
CA PRO A 40 -1.18 -14.00 27.99
C PRO A 40 -1.90 -15.22 28.57
N ALA A 41 -3.02 -15.60 27.99
CA ALA A 41 -3.60 -16.92 28.26
C ALA A 41 -2.57 -17.98 27.86
N ALA A 42 -2.36 -19.02 28.68
CA ALA A 42 -1.29 -20.01 28.49
C ALA A 42 -1.34 -20.80 27.16
N ASN A 43 -2.38 -20.60 26.35
CA ASN A 43 -2.63 -21.27 25.09
C ASN A 43 -2.52 -20.37 23.84
N THR A 44 -1.73 -19.30 23.88
CA THR A 44 -1.45 -18.44 22.71
C THR A 44 -0.01 -18.56 22.21
N ILE A 45 0.19 -18.23 20.93
CA ILE A 45 1.48 -17.89 20.33
C ILE A 45 1.58 -16.37 20.36
N ASN A 46 2.65 -15.88 20.99
CA ASN A 46 2.93 -14.45 21.08
C ASN A 46 4.17 -14.15 20.25
N TYR A 47 4.11 -13.10 19.44
CA TYR A 47 5.22 -12.68 18.58
C TYR A 47 5.09 -11.20 18.23
N SER A 48 6.20 -10.62 17.76
CA SER A 48 6.19 -9.25 17.25
C SER A 48 6.22 -9.24 15.73
N LEU A 49 5.49 -8.30 15.14
CA LEU A 49 5.44 -8.03 13.70
C LEU A 49 5.52 -6.51 13.50
N TYR A 50 6.63 -6.00 12.96
CA TYR A 50 6.82 -4.56 12.73
C TYR A 50 6.45 -3.70 13.96
N GLY A 51 6.92 -4.12 15.14
CA GLY A 51 6.62 -3.48 16.43
C GLY A 51 5.27 -3.82 17.06
N LEU A 52 4.27 -4.31 16.29
CA LEU A 52 3.02 -4.82 16.85
C LEU A 52 3.30 -6.05 17.73
N GLN A 53 2.54 -6.17 18.82
CA GLN A 53 2.56 -7.35 19.68
C GLN A 53 1.31 -8.19 19.39
N MET A 54 1.52 -9.32 18.73
CA MET A 54 0.47 -10.24 18.30
C MET A 54 0.30 -11.34 19.34
N SER A 55 -0.95 -11.66 19.69
CA SER A 55 -1.30 -12.80 20.53
C SER A 55 -2.43 -13.59 19.86
N VAL A 56 -2.11 -14.79 19.40
CA VAL A 56 -3.03 -15.61 18.59
C VAL A 56 -3.17 -16.99 19.24
N PRO A 57 -4.37 -17.56 19.38
CA PRO A 57 -4.54 -18.91 19.95
C PRO A 57 -3.65 -19.96 19.25
N LYS A 58 -3.17 -20.96 19.99
CA LYS A 58 -2.51 -22.12 19.38
C LYS A 58 -3.54 -22.99 18.66
N PRO A 59 -3.20 -23.55 17.49
CA PRO A 59 -4.09 -24.51 16.84
C PRO A 59 -4.04 -25.85 17.59
N ALA A 60 -5.13 -26.61 17.52
CA ALA A 60 -5.23 -27.92 18.15
C ALA A 60 -4.45 -29.02 17.38
N VAL A 61 -4.11 -28.75 16.12
CA VAL A 61 -3.33 -29.63 15.24
C VAL A 61 -1.82 -29.46 15.49
N ALA A 62 -1.09 -30.58 15.44
CA ALA A 62 0.37 -30.60 15.54
C ALA A 62 1.00 -30.42 14.14
N PRO A 63 2.17 -29.76 14.01
CA PRO A 63 2.81 -29.49 12.72
C PRO A 63 3.55 -30.72 12.14
N ASN A 64 2.86 -31.85 12.00
CA ASN A 64 3.42 -33.13 11.58
C ASN A 64 3.23 -33.36 10.08
N LEU A 65 4.05 -32.69 9.26
CA LEU A 65 4.11 -32.92 7.81
C LEU A 65 5.55 -33.24 7.39
N THR A 66 5.83 -34.50 7.10
CA THR A 66 7.20 -34.99 6.83
C THR A 66 7.68 -34.73 5.42
N SER A 67 6.76 -34.53 4.48
CA SER A 67 7.06 -34.47 3.05
C SER A 67 6.08 -33.55 2.33
N GLY A 68 6.49 -32.99 1.19
CA GLY A 68 5.63 -32.22 0.30
C GLY A 68 4.83 -33.11 -0.67
N ALA A 69 4.81 -34.42 -0.46
CA ALA A 69 4.06 -35.35 -1.31
C ALA A 69 2.56 -35.04 -1.24
N GLN A 70 1.91 -35.02 -2.41
CA GLN A 70 0.51 -34.59 -2.54
C GLN A 70 -0.43 -35.29 -1.56
N LYS A 71 -0.28 -36.62 -1.37
CA LYS A 71 -1.14 -37.39 -0.46
C LYS A 71 -1.00 -36.94 1.00
N GLU A 72 0.22 -36.63 1.44
CA GLU A 72 0.49 -36.15 2.80
C GLU A 72 -0.01 -34.72 3.00
N VAL A 73 0.24 -33.84 2.04
CA VAL A 73 -0.25 -32.45 2.06
C VAL A 73 -1.78 -32.41 2.14
N VAL A 74 -2.48 -33.23 1.33
CA VAL A 74 -3.95 -33.30 1.35
C VAL A 74 -4.47 -33.86 2.67
N ALA A 75 -3.83 -34.89 3.23
CA ALA A 75 -4.24 -35.44 4.52
C ALA A 75 -4.06 -34.41 5.65
N PHE A 76 -2.93 -33.71 5.67
CA PHE A 76 -2.63 -32.68 6.65
C PHE A 76 -3.55 -31.47 6.54
N TRP A 77 -3.84 -31.02 5.32
CA TRP A 77 -4.80 -29.92 5.10
C TRP A 77 -6.20 -30.26 5.64
N LYS A 78 -6.65 -31.51 5.47
CA LYS A 78 -7.92 -31.99 6.04
C LYS A 78 -7.90 -31.99 7.57
N GLU A 79 -6.80 -32.39 8.19
CA GLU A 79 -6.63 -32.34 9.65
C GLU A 79 -6.75 -30.89 10.18
N ILE A 80 -6.13 -29.91 9.50
CA ILE A 80 -6.29 -28.50 9.84
C ILE A 80 -7.76 -28.07 9.69
N LYS A 81 -8.43 -28.46 8.60
CA LYS A 81 -9.84 -28.14 8.37
C LYS A 81 -10.78 -28.70 9.44
N GLU A 82 -10.51 -29.91 9.92
CA GLU A 82 -11.30 -30.56 10.98
C GLU A 82 -11.01 -29.95 12.36
N SER A 83 -9.88 -29.26 12.52
CA SER A 83 -9.54 -28.52 13.74
C SER A 83 -10.28 -27.17 13.83
N ASP A 84 -10.59 -26.73 15.06
CA ASP A 84 -11.21 -25.42 15.27
C ASP A 84 -10.19 -24.28 15.14
N THR A 85 -10.13 -23.70 13.94
CA THR A 85 -9.27 -22.56 13.59
C THR A 85 -10.00 -21.21 13.64
N LYS A 86 -11.29 -21.18 14.01
CA LYS A 86 -12.13 -19.97 13.92
C LYS A 86 -11.58 -18.82 14.75
N ALA A 87 -11.11 -19.12 15.96
CA ALA A 87 -10.52 -18.10 16.85
C ALA A 87 -9.22 -17.53 16.28
N ILE A 88 -8.41 -18.35 15.60
CA ILE A 88 -7.16 -17.94 14.96
C ILE A 88 -7.45 -16.99 13.80
N VAL A 89 -8.35 -17.40 12.89
CA VAL A 89 -8.78 -16.58 11.75
C VAL A 89 -9.38 -15.26 12.23
N LYS A 90 -10.20 -15.29 13.30
CA LYS A 90 -10.75 -14.07 13.89
C LYS A 90 -9.64 -13.13 14.41
N SER A 91 -8.62 -13.64 15.11
CA SER A 91 -7.50 -12.82 15.58
C SER A 91 -6.81 -12.07 14.45
N PHE A 92 -6.58 -12.73 13.31
CA PHE A 92 -5.97 -12.09 12.14
C PHE A 92 -6.88 -11.08 11.45
N LYS A 93 -8.17 -11.40 11.27
CA LYS A 93 -9.14 -10.44 10.72
C LYS A 93 -9.31 -9.21 11.60
N ASP A 94 -9.40 -9.40 12.92
CA ASP A 94 -9.48 -8.30 13.88
C ASP A 94 -8.22 -7.44 13.83
N ALA A 95 -7.02 -8.06 13.75
CA ALA A 95 -5.77 -7.32 13.63
C ALA A 95 -5.68 -6.52 12.32
N ALA A 96 -6.09 -7.13 11.20
CA ALA A 96 -6.13 -6.45 9.91
C ALA A 96 -7.01 -5.20 9.94
N VAL A 97 -8.18 -5.28 10.58
CA VAL A 97 -9.08 -4.12 10.74
C VAL A 97 -8.50 -3.10 11.73
N ASN A 98 -8.10 -3.53 12.92
CA ASN A 98 -7.69 -2.64 14.01
C ASN A 98 -6.42 -1.86 13.69
N TYR A 99 -5.49 -2.47 12.93
CA TYR A 99 -4.21 -1.86 12.57
C TYR A 99 -4.13 -1.46 11.10
N ARG A 100 -5.24 -1.57 10.35
CA ARG A 100 -5.33 -1.30 8.90
C ARG A 100 -4.25 -2.04 8.11
N LEU A 101 -4.04 -3.33 8.44
CA LEU A 101 -3.06 -4.14 7.74
C LEU A 101 -3.60 -4.46 6.34
N GLY A 102 -3.05 -3.82 5.32
CA GLY A 102 -3.18 -4.27 3.94
C GLY A 102 -2.76 -5.73 3.75
N ASP A 103 -3.11 -6.29 2.60
CA ASP A 103 -3.10 -7.73 2.35
C ASP A 103 -1.71 -8.35 2.51
N TRP A 104 -0.65 -7.66 2.05
CA TRP A 104 0.73 -8.10 2.24
C TRP A 104 1.11 -8.21 3.73
N CYS A 105 0.85 -7.17 4.52
CA CYS A 105 1.18 -7.19 5.94
C CYS A 105 0.35 -8.24 6.70
N SER A 106 -0.91 -8.45 6.29
CA SER A 106 -1.74 -9.55 6.79
C SER A 106 -1.14 -10.93 6.48
N LEU A 107 -0.63 -11.15 5.26
CA LEU A 107 0.10 -12.36 4.88
C LEU A 107 1.34 -12.55 5.79
N LYS A 108 2.18 -11.52 5.93
CA LYS A 108 3.37 -11.57 6.79
C LYS A 108 3.03 -11.89 8.25
N ALA A 109 1.90 -11.39 8.76
CA ALA A 109 1.41 -11.71 10.09
C ALA A 109 1.08 -13.19 10.25
N VAL A 110 0.38 -13.77 9.27
CA VAL A 110 -0.01 -15.19 9.26
C VAL A 110 1.20 -16.09 9.08
N GLU A 111 2.11 -15.74 8.18
CA GLU A 111 3.35 -16.47 7.93
C GLU A 111 4.20 -16.57 9.19
N LYS A 112 4.42 -15.44 9.87
CA LYS A 112 5.23 -15.41 11.07
C LYS A 112 4.64 -16.31 12.17
N TYR A 113 3.32 -16.30 12.31
CA TYR A 113 2.61 -17.19 13.23
C TYR A 113 2.79 -18.67 12.86
N ALA A 114 2.59 -19.00 11.57
CA ALA A 114 2.69 -20.38 11.09
C ALA A 114 4.11 -20.94 11.24
N GLU A 115 5.14 -20.14 10.98
CA GLU A 115 6.55 -20.50 11.19
C GLU A 115 6.85 -20.84 12.66
N ILE A 116 6.38 -20.00 13.59
CA ILE A 116 6.59 -20.20 15.03
C ILE A 116 5.85 -21.46 15.49
N TRP A 117 4.61 -21.65 15.05
CA TRP A 117 3.84 -22.86 15.34
C TRP A 117 4.54 -24.12 14.82
N ALA A 118 5.08 -24.06 13.60
CA ALA A 118 5.64 -25.20 12.91
C ALA A 118 7.02 -25.66 13.41
N LYS A 119 7.70 -24.85 14.25
CA LYS A 119 8.98 -25.19 14.90
C LYS A 119 10.04 -25.73 13.91
N GLY A 120 10.17 -25.07 12.77
CA GLY A 120 11.12 -25.44 11.71
C GLY A 120 10.57 -26.41 10.65
N ASN A 121 9.34 -26.92 10.78
CA ASN A 121 8.69 -27.65 9.70
C ASN A 121 8.15 -26.68 8.62
N VAL A 122 8.98 -26.40 7.62
CA VAL A 122 8.66 -25.43 6.55
C VAL A 122 7.41 -25.82 5.76
N ASN A 123 7.23 -27.10 5.46
CA ASN A 123 6.05 -27.57 4.73
C ASN A 123 4.77 -27.35 5.55
N ALA A 124 4.79 -27.71 6.83
CA ALA A 124 3.63 -27.47 7.71
C ALA A 124 3.31 -25.98 7.86
N ALA A 125 4.33 -25.12 7.98
CA ALA A 125 4.16 -23.67 8.04
C ALA A 125 3.46 -23.15 6.78
N ARG A 126 3.92 -23.53 5.59
CA ARG A 126 3.34 -23.10 4.30
C ARG A 126 1.90 -23.57 4.14
N VAL A 127 1.58 -24.83 4.49
CA VAL A 127 0.19 -25.34 4.44
C VAL A 127 -0.71 -24.57 5.42
N MET A 128 -0.23 -24.28 6.63
CA MET A 128 -0.99 -23.50 7.61
C MET A 128 -1.19 -22.05 7.16
N THR A 129 -0.17 -21.41 6.59
CA THR A 129 -0.30 -20.06 5.99
C THR A 129 -1.38 -20.04 4.94
N GLN A 130 -1.34 -20.98 3.97
CA GLN A 130 -2.33 -21.05 2.91
C GLN A 130 -3.74 -21.27 3.46
N PHE A 131 -3.90 -22.20 4.41
CA PHE A 131 -5.19 -22.50 5.01
C PHE A 131 -5.79 -21.27 5.71
N LEU A 132 -4.99 -20.55 6.50
CA LEU A 132 -5.44 -19.38 7.24
C LEU A 132 -5.77 -18.21 6.30
N MET A 133 -4.94 -17.95 5.29
CA MET A 133 -5.21 -16.91 4.30
C MET A 133 -6.45 -17.20 3.46
N MET A 134 -6.66 -18.45 3.04
CA MET A 134 -7.91 -18.87 2.40
C MET A 134 -9.12 -18.65 3.32
N SER A 135 -9.00 -19.04 4.60
CA SER A 135 -10.05 -18.79 5.61
C SER A 135 -10.28 -17.30 5.88
N MET A 136 -9.29 -16.47 5.59
CA MET A 136 -9.40 -15.01 5.62
C MET A 136 -10.10 -14.43 4.39
N GLY A 137 -10.24 -15.21 3.31
CA GLY A 137 -10.93 -14.82 2.08
C GLY A 137 -10.01 -14.55 0.89
N TYR A 138 -8.77 -15.06 0.91
CA TYR A 138 -7.79 -14.86 -0.16
C TYR A 138 -7.57 -16.12 -1.00
N ASP A 139 -7.36 -15.93 -2.30
CA ASP A 139 -7.14 -17.02 -3.25
C ASP A 139 -5.68 -17.51 -3.28
N LEU A 140 -5.13 -17.92 -2.13
CA LEU A 140 -3.80 -18.52 -2.10
C LEU A 140 -3.87 -19.98 -2.52
N ARG A 141 -2.99 -20.39 -3.44
CA ARG A 141 -2.83 -21.80 -3.86
C ARG A 141 -1.56 -22.40 -3.27
N MET A 142 -1.44 -23.71 -3.40
CA MET A 142 -0.22 -24.45 -3.07
C MET A 142 0.32 -25.17 -4.29
N ALA A 143 1.62 -25.30 -4.35
CA ALA A 143 2.35 -26.14 -5.30
C ALA A 143 3.23 -27.13 -4.53
N SER A 144 3.38 -28.34 -5.05
CA SER A 144 4.39 -29.30 -4.57
C SER A 144 5.44 -29.52 -5.65
N ALA A 145 6.72 -29.45 -5.29
CA ALA A 145 7.84 -29.91 -6.11
C ALA A 145 9.01 -30.37 -5.24
N ASN A 146 9.74 -31.40 -5.68
CA ASN A 146 10.94 -31.91 -5.00
C ASN A 146 10.76 -32.12 -3.49
N ASN A 147 9.59 -32.60 -3.08
CA ASN A 147 9.22 -32.83 -1.68
C ASN A 147 9.04 -31.56 -0.80
N GLU A 148 8.94 -30.39 -1.42
CA GLU A 148 8.60 -29.14 -0.76
C GLU A 148 7.24 -28.61 -1.23
N VAL A 149 6.52 -27.99 -0.29
CA VAL A 149 5.32 -27.19 -0.57
C VAL A 149 5.75 -25.76 -0.85
N TYR A 150 5.17 -25.10 -1.84
CA TYR A 150 5.35 -23.68 -2.14
C TYR A 150 4.01 -22.98 -2.10
N LEU A 151 4.02 -21.69 -1.78
CA LEU A 151 2.85 -20.85 -1.90
C LEU A 151 2.78 -20.27 -3.31
N LEU A 152 1.57 -20.09 -3.77
CA LEU A 152 1.24 -19.50 -5.06
C LEU A 152 0.33 -18.31 -4.79
N LEU A 153 0.89 -17.11 -4.87
CA LEU A 153 0.26 -15.86 -4.50
C LEU A 153 -0.26 -15.15 -5.75
N PRO A 154 -1.57 -14.92 -5.89
CA PRO A 154 -2.07 -14.03 -6.92
C PRO A 154 -2.04 -12.58 -6.43
N PHE A 155 -1.52 -11.67 -7.25
CA PHE A 155 -1.50 -10.23 -6.97
C PHE A 155 -2.41 -9.48 -7.94
N GLN A 156 -2.99 -8.38 -7.48
CA GLN A 156 -3.70 -7.43 -8.36
C GLN A 156 -2.73 -6.70 -9.29
N GLN A 157 -1.51 -6.43 -8.80
CA GLN A 157 -0.46 -5.73 -9.52
C GLN A 157 0.47 -6.70 -10.28
N GLN A 158 1.17 -6.19 -11.28
CA GLN A 158 2.32 -6.90 -11.84
C GLN A 158 3.43 -6.95 -10.78
N VAL A 159 4.03 -8.13 -10.61
CA VAL A 159 5.19 -8.32 -9.73
C VAL A 159 6.40 -8.72 -10.56
N TYR A 160 7.53 -8.08 -10.29
CA TYR A 160 8.80 -8.27 -11.00
C TYR A 160 9.74 -9.19 -10.22
N ALA A 161 10.77 -9.70 -10.89
CA ALA A 161 11.79 -10.61 -10.32
C ALA A 161 11.26 -11.92 -9.69
N ASN A 162 9.96 -12.22 -9.79
CA ASN A 162 9.35 -13.45 -9.29
C ASN A 162 8.83 -14.32 -10.45
N THR A 163 9.14 -15.62 -10.39
CA THR A 163 8.53 -16.60 -11.29
C THR A 163 7.06 -16.79 -10.97
N PHE A 164 6.20 -16.86 -11.99
CA PHE A 164 4.79 -17.19 -11.83
C PHE A 164 4.38 -18.32 -12.77
N ILE A 165 3.29 -18.99 -12.41
CA ILE A 165 2.54 -19.87 -13.31
C ILE A 165 1.19 -19.25 -13.61
N ARG A 166 0.61 -19.62 -14.76
CA ARG A 166 -0.77 -19.27 -15.10
C ARG A 166 -1.68 -20.42 -14.72
N ILE A 167 -2.67 -20.13 -13.89
CA ILE A 167 -3.78 -21.04 -13.60
C ILE A 167 -5.01 -20.31 -14.13
N ASP A 168 -5.62 -20.90 -15.17
CA ASP A 168 -6.62 -20.23 -16.00
C ASP A 168 -6.06 -18.87 -16.51
N ASP A 169 -6.74 -17.75 -16.30
CA ASP A 169 -6.29 -16.43 -16.79
C ASP A 169 -5.44 -15.64 -15.77
N ASN A 170 -5.28 -16.14 -14.55
CA ASN A 170 -4.60 -15.44 -13.45
C ASN A 170 -3.13 -15.85 -13.31
N LYS A 171 -2.27 -14.88 -12.95
CA LYS A 171 -0.87 -15.12 -12.58
C LYS A 171 -0.79 -15.48 -11.09
N TYR A 172 -0.15 -16.61 -10.80
CA TYR A 172 0.17 -17.02 -9.44
C TYR A 172 1.69 -17.08 -9.28
N TYR A 173 2.22 -16.17 -8.48
CA TYR A 173 3.65 -16.01 -8.24
C TYR A 173 4.12 -17.01 -7.18
N VAL A 174 5.24 -17.67 -7.46
CA VAL A 174 5.83 -18.65 -6.53
C VAL A 174 6.49 -17.90 -5.38
N TYR A 175 6.17 -18.32 -4.15
CA TYR A 175 6.63 -17.70 -2.91
C TYR A 175 7.04 -18.76 -1.86
N PRO A 176 8.05 -18.51 -0.99
CA PRO A 176 8.91 -17.31 -0.92
C PRO A 176 10.07 -17.31 -1.92
N ASN A 177 10.41 -18.47 -2.45
CA ASN A 177 11.56 -18.65 -3.32
C ASN A 177 11.12 -19.03 -4.73
N SER A 178 11.99 -18.81 -5.71
CA SER A 178 11.83 -19.43 -7.02
C SER A 178 11.91 -20.96 -6.91
N MET A 179 11.15 -21.65 -7.75
CA MET A 179 11.25 -23.10 -7.85
C MET A 179 12.63 -23.52 -8.39
N PRO A 180 13.18 -24.67 -7.99
CA PRO A 180 14.39 -25.19 -8.60
C PRO A 180 14.18 -25.42 -10.11
N ALA A 181 15.20 -25.09 -10.91
CA ALA A 181 15.17 -25.29 -12.35
C ALA A 181 14.83 -26.74 -12.73
N ASN A 182 14.08 -26.93 -13.81
CA ASN A 182 13.63 -28.24 -14.32
C ASN A 182 12.71 -29.05 -13.37
N SER A 183 12.06 -28.41 -12.41
CA SER A 183 11.09 -29.08 -11.54
C SER A 183 9.71 -29.17 -12.19
N SER A 184 9.05 -30.33 -12.06
CA SER A 184 7.61 -30.45 -12.32
C SER A 184 6.83 -29.95 -11.12
N ILE A 185 5.79 -29.14 -11.37
CA ILE A 185 4.94 -28.57 -10.33
C ILE A 185 3.60 -29.29 -10.33
N TYR A 186 3.14 -29.66 -9.14
CA TYR A 186 1.80 -30.20 -8.93
C TYR A 186 0.99 -29.22 -8.10
N THR A 187 -0.12 -28.74 -8.65
CA THR A 187 -1.08 -27.86 -7.96
C THR A 187 -2.50 -28.40 -8.14
N CYS A 188 -3.44 -27.98 -7.28
CA CYS A 188 -4.82 -28.41 -7.40
C CYS A 188 -5.58 -27.56 -8.42
N ARG A 189 -6.39 -28.21 -9.25
CA ARG A 189 -7.41 -27.53 -10.05
C ARG A 189 -8.66 -27.35 -9.20
N VAL A 190 -9.14 -26.12 -9.09
CA VAL A 190 -10.40 -25.82 -8.40
C VAL A 190 -11.50 -25.64 -9.44
N PRO A 191 -12.72 -26.17 -9.22
CA PRO A 191 -13.84 -25.97 -10.14
C PRO A 191 -14.15 -24.48 -10.35
N ALA A 192 -14.55 -24.12 -11.57
CA ALA A 192 -14.73 -22.71 -11.98
C ALA A 192 -15.89 -21.98 -11.26
N ASP A 193 -16.81 -22.72 -10.65
CA ASP A 193 -17.97 -22.21 -9.93
C ASP A 193 -17.72 -21.96 -8.43
N VAL A 194 -16.49 -22.22 -7.96
CA VAL A 194 -16.10 -22.01 -6.55
C VAL A 194 -15.54 -20.60 -6.37
N ASP A 195 -16.14 -19.83 -5.46
CA ASP A 195 -15.55 -18.60 -4.97
C ASP A 195 -14.24 -18.92 -4.23
N CYS A 196 -13.13 -18.51 -4.83
CA CYS A 196 -11.79 -18.75 -4.31
C CYS A 196 -11.27 -17.59 -3.44
N GLY A 197 -12.06 -16.51 -3.30
CA GLY A 197 -11.64 -15.30 -2.59
C GLY A 197 -10.88 -14.32 -3.48
N GLN A 198 -10.29 -13.31 -2.84
CA GLN A 198 -9.64 -12.20 -3.52
C GLN A 198 -8.14 -12.41 -3.73
N THR A 199 -7.59 -11.75 -4.74
CA THR A 199 -6.14 -11.64 -4.94
C THR A 199 -5.54 -10.62 -3.97
N ILE A 200 -4.25 -10.73 -3.68
CA ILE A 200 -3.54 -9.82 -2.78
C ILE A 200 -3.36 -8.46 -3.45
N ASN A 201 -3.80 -7.39 -2.79
CA ASN A 201 -3.49 -6.02 -3.16
C ASN A 201 -2.20 -5.55 -2.46
N LEU A 202 -1.22 -5.12 -3.26
CA LEU A 202 0.06 -4.59 -2.78
C LEU A 202 0.02 -3.06 -2.61
N VAL A 203 -0.98 -2.37 -3.15
CA VAL A 203 -1.13 -0.92 -2.93
C VAL A 203 -1.53 -0.67 -1.47
N ILE A 204 -0.74 0.17 -0.79
CA ILE A 204 -0.97 0.51 0.62
C ILE A 204 -1.98 1.66 0.70
N ASN A 205 -3.26 1.36 0.84
CA ASN A 205 -4.29 2.38 1.10
C ASN A 205 -5.51 1.72 1.77
N PRO A 206 -5.91 2.13 2.99
CA PRO A 206 -5.39 3.25 3.79
C PRO A 206 -4.03 2.97 4.46
N ALA A 207 -3.42 4.02 5.00
CA ALA A 207 -2.17 3.93 5.76
C ALA A 207 -2.27 3.01 6.98
N TYR A 208 -1.15 2.38 7.31
CA TYR A 208 -1.04 1.47 8.44
C TYR A 208 -1.11 2.19 9.78
N LEU A 209 -1.61 1.50 10.80
CA LEU A 209 -1.56 1.94 12.20
C LEU A 209 -0.55 1.09 12.98
N LEU A 210 0.73 1.24 12.66
CA LEU A 210 1.81 0.55 13.36
C LEU A 210 2.33 1.39 14.54
N PRO A 211 2.86 0.76 15.61
CA PRO A 211 3.56 1.48 16.67
C PRO A 211 4.69 2.33 16.09
N LYS A 212 4.90 3.52 16.67
CA LYS A 212 5.94 4.43 16.21
C LYS A 212 7.31 4.01 16.74
N LYS A 213 8.27 3.88 15.83
CA LYS A 213 9.70 3.74 16.12
C LYS A 213 10.43 4.83 15.34
N ASP A 214 10.45 6.01 15.94
CA ASP A 214 10.86 7.23 15.26
C ASP A 214 12.35 7.23 14.89
N GLN A 215 12.64 7.66 13.67
CA GLN A 215 13.98 8.07 13.24
C GLN A 215 13.87 9.44 12.60
N ALA A 216 14.65 10.40 13.11
CA ALA A 216 14.63 11.77 12.61
C ALA A 216 15.24 11.86 11.20
N PHE A 217 14.70 12.74 10.37
CA PHE A 217 15.28 13.16 9.10
C PHE A 217 15.23 14.68 8.98
N LYS A 218 16.12 15.23 8.15
CA LYS A 218 16.10 16.62 7.72
C LYS A 218 16.66 16.72 6.31
N VAL A 219 15.93 17.41 5.44
CA VAL A 219 16.33 17.67 4.06
C VAL A 219 16.07 19.15 3.78
N SER A 220 17.06 19.83 3.21
CA SER A 220 16.94 21.24 2.88
C SER A 220 17.65 21.54 1.57
N HIS A 221 17.03 22.35 0.72
CA HIS A 221 17.64 22.92 -0.47
C HIS A 221 17.02 24.28 -0.77
N ALA A 222 17.86 25.28 -1.03
CA ALA A 222 17.47 26.68 -1.17
C ALA A 222 16.54 27.13 -0.01
N ASP A 223 15.35 27.65 -0.34
CA ASP A 223 14.38 28.14 0.64
C ASP A 223 13.44 27.05 1.18
N LEU A 224 13.56 25.81 0.70
CA LEU A 224 12.71 24.69 1.12
C LEU A 224 13.46 23.76 2.08
N SER A 225 12.81 23.44 3.19
CA SER A 225 13.29 22.51 4.19
C SER A 225 12.13 21.67 4.74
N ILE A 226 12.40 20.40 4.95
CA ILE A 226 11.51 19.47 5.65
C ILE A 226 12.30 18.76 6.74
N GLU A 227 11.68 18.60 7.90
CA GLU A 227 12.19 17.77 8.98
C GLU A 227 11.05 17.03 9.67
N GLY A 228 11.35 15.89 10.27
CA GLY A 228 10.34 15.07 10.92
C GLY A 228 10.92 13.75 11.40
N ASN A 229 10.03 12.80 11.66
CA ASN A 229 10.40 11.43 12.01
C ASN A 229 9.69 10.45 11.09
N ILE A 230 10.46 9.55 10.48
CA ILE A 230 9.92 8.36 9.82
C ILE A 230 9.64 7.28 10.86
N ASN A 231 8.64 6.42 10.63
CA ASN A 231 8.41 5.25 11.46
C ASN A 231 9.20 4.04 10.94
N ARG A 232 10.26 3.63 11.65
CA ARG A 232 11.11 2.49 11.25
C ARG A 232 10.37 1.16 11.14
N ASN A 233 9.25 1.00 11.83
CA ASN A 233 8.44 -0.21 11.68
C ASN A 233 7.76 -0.27 10.29
N ILE A 234 7.40 0.87 9.71
CA ILE A 234 6.86 0.94 8.34
C ILE A 234 7.98 0.64 7.34
N ILE A 235 9.18 1.19 7.56
CA ILE A 235 10.35 0.91 6.72
C ILE A 235 10.75 -0.57 6.75
N ASP A 236 10.68 -1.21 7.92
CA ASP A 236 10.97 -2.65 8.06
C ASP A 236 9.95 -3.51 7.28
N LEU A 237 8.68 -3.08 7.21
CA LEU A 237 7.64 -3.71 6.38
C LEU A 237 7.87 -3.48 4.89
N GLN A 238 8.16 -2.25 4.48
CA GLN A 238 8.36 -1.86 3.07
C GLN A 238 9.55 -2.59 2.43
N GLN A 239 10.60 -2.87 3.20
CA GLN A 239 11.73 -3.66 2.72
C GLN A 239 11.38 -5.11 2.37
N GLU A 240 10.28 -5.65 2.90
CA GLU A 240 9.81 -6.99 2.58
C GLU A 240 8.77 -7.00 1.44
N TYR A 241 8.41 -5.86 0.85
CA TYR A 241 7.48 -5.82 -0.27
C TYR A 241 8.08 -6.44 -1.54
N PRO A 242 7.29 -7.18 -2.33
CA PRO A 242 7.69 -7.58 -3.67
C PRO A 242 7.76 -6.35 -4.60
N SER A 243 8.66 -6.40 -5.59
CA SER A 243 8.78 -5.34 -6.60
C SER A 243 7.55 -5.30 -7.50
N MET A 244 6.95 -4.13 -7.69
CA MET A 244 5.73 -3.92 -8.49
C MET A 244 5.86 -2.73 -9.45
N ASP A 245 4.80 -2.40 -10.19
CA ASP A 245 4.79 -1.22 -11.08
C ASP A 245 5.02 0.08 -10.28
N ILE A 246 5.77 1.03 -10.85
CA ILE A 246 6.15 2.31 -10.19
C ILE A 246 4.90 3.09 -9.76
N SER A 247 3.88 3.14 -10.62
CA SER A 247 2.56 3.71 -10.31
C SER A 247 1.93 3.18 -9.01
N CYS A 248 2.17 1.92 -8.65
CA CYS A 248 1.63 1.32 -7.43
C CYS A 248 2.36 1.81 -6.17
N TYR A 249 3.66 2.14 -6.26
CA TYR A 249 4.39 2.81 -5.19
C TYR A 249 3.90 4.24 -4.99
N ALA A 250 3.65 4.98 -6.08
CA ALA A 250 3.09 6.32 -6.03
C ALA A 250 1.66 6.36 -5.44
N ALA A 251 0.82 5.39 -5.80
CA ALA A 251 -0.54 5.25 -5.27
C ALA A 251 -0.58 4.83 -3.79
N SER A 252 0.50 4.24 -3.27
CA SER A 252 0.58 3.75 -1.90
C SER A 252 0.83 4.89 -0.92
N ILE A 253 0.15 4.88 0.23
CA ILE A 253 0.29 5.80 1.36
C ILE A 253 0.52 4.96 2.62
N ALA A 254 1.77 4.82 3.06
CA ALA A 254 2.11 3.97 4.20
C ALA A 254 2.01 4.68 5.56
N ASP A 255 2.48 5.94 5.65
CA ASP A 255 2.40 6.79 6.85
C ASP A 255 1.67 8.12 6.53
N GLU A 256 0.41 8.22 6.91
CA GLU A 256 -0.41 9.40 6.67
C GLU A 256 0.05 10.61 7.51
N ASP A 257 0.55 10.38 8.73
CA ASP A 257 1.00 11.44 9.64
C ASP A 257 2.27 12.11 9.09
N LEU A 258 3.23 11.30 8.63
CA LEU A 258 4.47 11.77 8.00
C LEU A 258 4.16 12.64 6.77
N ARG A 259 3.28 12.16 5.88
CA ARG A 259 2.89 12.92 4.68
C ARG A 259 2.23 14.23 5.03
N LYS A 260 1.28 14.25 5.99
CA LYS A 260 0.64 15.48 6.46
C LYS A 260 1.65 16.47 7.04
N ASN A 261 2.63 15.99 7.81
CA ASN A 261 3.67 16.83 8.38
C ASN A 261 4.55 17.50 7.30
N ILE A 262 4.96 16.74 6.28
CA ILE A 262 5.76 17.26 5.15
C ILE A 262 4.95 18.27 4.32
N LEU A 263 3.72 17.91 3.95
CA LEU A 263 2.84 18.79 3.18
C LEU A 263 2.56 20.11 3.90
N THR A 264 2.39 20.07 5.23
CA THR A 264 2.18 21.29 6.04
C THR A 264 3.39 22.22 5.99
N GLN A 265 4.60 21.67 6.14
CA GLN A 265 5.85 22.45 6.07
C GLN A 265 6.02 23.10 4.70
N LEU A 266 5.88 22.32 3.62
CA LEU A 266 6.11 22.83 2.27
C LEU A 266 5.04 23.82 1.82
N ARG A 267 3.75 23.61 2.16
CA ARG A 267 2.69 24.58 1.87
C ARG A 267 2.97 25.95 2.49
N GLY A 268 3.47 25.99 3.72
CA GLY A 268 3.85 27.25 4.37
C GLY A 268 5.03 27.95 3.71
N GLN A 269 6.01 27.20 3.22
CA GLN A 269 7.21 27.76 2.57
C GLN A 269 6.97 28.19 1.12
N LEU A 270 5.92 27.66 0.48
CA LEU A 270 5.52 27.99 -0.88
C LEU A 270 4.42 29.06 -0.95
N GLU A 271 3.97 29.57 0.20
CA GLU A 271 2.90 30.58 0.25
C GLU A 271 3.26 31.83 -0.55
N GLY A 272 2.31 32.29 -1.39
CA GLY A 272 2.48 33.48 -2.23
C GLY A 272 3.27 33.27 -3.53
N LYS A 273 3.84 32.09 -3.79
CA LYS A 273 4.46 31.78 -5.09
C LYS A 273 3.39 31.57 -6.18
N SER A 274 3.76 31.87 -7.43
CA SER A 274 2.95 31.48 -8.59
C SER A 274 2.96 29.96 -8.78
N GLU A 275 2.03 29.43 -9.57
CA GLU A 275 1.97 27.99 -9.89
C GLU A 275 3.31 27.49 -10.47
N MET A 276 3.87 28.21 -11.44
CA MET A 276 5.16 27.89 -12.08
C MET A 276 6.32 27.97 -11.08
N ASP A 277 6.40 29.05 -10.30
CA ASP A 277 7.48 29.23 -9.32
C ASP A 277 7.43 28.18 -8.21
N ALA A 278 6.22 27.79 -7.79
CA ALA A 278 6.02 26.75 -6.79
C ALA A 278 6.41 25.37 -7.36
N ALA A 279 6.02 25.06 -8.60
CA ALA A 279 6.39 23.81 -9.25
C ALA A 279 7.91 23.68 -9.45
N ASN A 280 8.57 24.76 -9.92
CA ASN A 280 10.03 24.82 -10.03
C ASN A 280 10.72 24.72 -8.66
N ALA A 281 10.21 25.40 -7.63
CA ALA A 281 10.77 25.31 -6.28
C ALA A 281 10.74 23.87 -5.73
N ILE A 282 9.61 23.17 -5.89
CA ILE A 282 9.50 21.75 -5.51
C ILE A 282 10.47 20.91 -6.35
N LEU A 283 10.54 21.15 -7.66
CA LEU A 283 11.40 20.39 -8.57
C LEU A 283 12.87 20.49 -8.18
N HIS A 284 13.39 21.70 -7.98
CA HIS A 284 14.78 21.92 -7.56
C HIS A 284 15.06 21.35 -6.17
N PHE A 285 14.10 21.46 -5.25
CA PHE A 285 14.23 20.84 -3.94
C PHE A 285 14.40 19.32 -4.04
N VAL A 286 13.65 18.63 -4.90
CA VAL A 286 13.83 17.18 -5.12
C VAL A 286 15.11 16.87 -5.88
N GLN A 287 15.50 17.70 -6.86
CA GLN A 287 16.76 17.53 -7.60
C GLN A 287 17.98 17.58 -6.68
N GLU A 288 18.07 18.58 -5.82
CA GLU A 288 19.29 18.91 -5.08
C GLU A 288 19.22 18.65 -3.56
N GLY A 289 18.03 18.42 -3.01
CA GLY A 289 17.86 18.05 -1.61
C GLY A 289 18.29 16.61 -1.30
N PHE A 290 18.34 15.74 -2.30
CA PHE A 290 18.66 14.32 -2.15
C PHE A 290 19.93 13.95 -2.90
N ALA A 291 20.76 13.07 -2.33
CA ALA A 291 21.92 12.54 -3.01
C ALA A 291 21.52 11.44 -4.01
N TYR A 292 22.18 11.39 -5.17
CA TYR A 292 21.86 10.44 -6.23
C TYR A 292 22.80 9.23 -6.26
N LYS A 293 22.23 8.02 -6.36
CA LYS A 293 22.91 6.78 -6.78
C LYS A 293 21.87 5.84 -7.37
N THR A 294 22.24 5.12 -8.42
CA THR A 294 21.41 4.02 -8.94
C THR A 294 21.31 2.91 -7.90
N ASP A 295 20.22 2.14 -7.90
CA ASP A 295 20.07 0.98 -7.03
C ASP A 295 21.24 0.00 -7.08
N GLY A 296 21.75 -0.30 -8.28
CA GLY A 296 22.91 -1.17 -8.46
C GLY A 296 24.17 -0.72 -7.70
N GLN A 297 24.32 0.58 -7.45
CA GLN A 297 25.41 1.18 -6.68
C GLN A 297 25.13 1.19 -5.17
N GLN A 298 23.87 1.32 -4.77
CA GLN A 298 23.47 1.40 -3.36
C GLN A 298 23.28 0.01 -2.74
N PHE A 299 22.53 -0.87 -3.40
CA PHE A 299 22.11 -2.16 -2.88
C PHE A 299 22.85 -3.36 -3.49
N GLY A 300 23.63 -3.13 -4.57
CA GLY A 300 24.47 -4.13 -5.22
C GLY A 300 24.06 -4.39 -6.67
N GLN A 301 25.00 -4.84 -7.48
CA GLN A 301 24.80 -4.99 -8.93
C GLN A 301 23.63 -5.92 -9.25
N GLY A 302 22.75 -5.47 -10.15
CA GLY A 302 21.57 -6.23 -10.58
C GLY A 302 20.36 -6.15 -9.63
N VAL A 303 20.44 -5.34 -8.57
CA VAL A 303 19.29 -5.01 -7.72
C VAL A 303 18.56 -3.81 -8.31
N GLU A 304 17.23 -3.92 -8.37
CA GLU A 304 16.28 -2.85 -8.63
C GLU A 304 15.35 -2.75 -7.41
N LYS A 305 15.24 -1.56 -6.84
CA LYS A 305 14.48 -1.24 -5.63
C LYS A 305 13.89 0.17 -5.74
N CYS A 306 12.73 0.25 -6.38
CA CYS A 306 11.85 1.40 -6.28
C CYS A 306 11.40 1.65 -4.82
N PHE A 307 11.40 2.91 -4.40
CA PHE A 307 11.03 3.33 -3.05
C PHE A 307 9.56 3.74 -2.94
N PHE A 308 8.97 3.40 -1.80
CA PHE A 308 7.82 4.15 -1.30
C PHE A 308 8.26 5.57 -0.89
N PHE A 309 7.32 6.52 -0.86
CA PHE A 309 7.54 7.91 -0.43
C PHE A 309 8.36 8.03 0.87
N ASP A 310 8.07 7.17 1.85
CA ASP A 310 8.68 7.14 3.17
C ASP A 310 10.15 6.65 3.13
N GLU A 311 10.47 5.72 2.22
CA GLU A 311 11.82 5.15 2.07
C GLU A 311 12.82 6.16 1.48
N LEU A 312 12.36 7.08 0.62
CA LEU A 312 13.20 8.17 0.10
C LEU A 312 13.71 9.10 1.21
N LEU A 313 12.99 9.22 2.33
CA LEU A 313 13.41 9.98 3.51
C LEU A 313 14.28 9.16 4.48
N TYR A 314 14.38 7.86 4.27
CA TYR A 314 15.13 6.93 5.09
C TYR A 314 16.51 6.61 4.50
N PHE A 315 16.57 6.28 3.21
CA PHE A 315 17.80 5.88 2.54
C PHE A 315 18.68 7.08 2.22
N PRO A 316 20.01 6.92 2.25
CA PRO A 316 20.94 8.03 2.02
C PRO A 316 21.06 8.47 0.56
N PHE A 317 20.66 7.62 -0.39
CA PHE A 317 20.62 7.94 -1.82
C PHE A 317 19.33 7.41 -2.44
N CYS A 318 18.91 8.05 -3.53
CA CYS A 318 17.75 7.68 -4.35
C CYS A 318 18.06 7.95 -5.83
N ASP A 319 17.31 7.35 -6.75
CA ASP A 319 17.44 7.57 -8.19
C ASP A 319 16.14 8.08 -8.85
N CYS A 320 15.87 7.71 -10.10
CA CYS A 320 14.93 8.44 -10.96
C CYS A 320 13.47 8.22 -10.59
N GLU A 321 13.07 6.97 -10.38
CA GLU A 321 11.72 6.59 -10.02
C GLU A 321 11.36 7.08 -8.62
N ASP A 322 12.27 6.97 -7.65
CA ASP A 322 12.06 7.40 -6.27
C ASP A 322 11.72 8.89 -6.21
N ARG A 323 12.54 9.70 -6.90
CA ARG A 323 12.37 11.15 -7.00
C ARG A 323 11.10 11.50 -7.76
N SER A 324 10.76 10.75 -8.80
CA SER A 324 9.54 10.95 -9.59
C SER A 324 8.29 10.70 -8.77
N ILE A 325 8.24 9.62 -8.00
CA ILE A 325 7.16 9.30 -7.06
C ILE A 325 7.02 10.44 -6.03
N PHE A 326 8.11 10.85 -5.41
CA PHE A 326 8.09 11.89 -4.38
C PHE A 326 7.66 13.24 -4.93
N PHE A 327 8.22 13.67 -6.08
CA PHE A 327 7.83 14.91 -6.76
C PHE A 327 6.37 14.89 -7.20
N ALA A 328 5.90 13.81 -7.83
CA ALA A 328 4.52 13.68 -8.31
C ALA A 328 3.52 13.81 -7.16
N TYR A 329 3.80 13.16 -6.03
CA TYR A 329 2.98 13.28 -4.83
C TYR A 329 2.92 14.72 -4.31
N LEU A 330 4.09 15.38 -4.17
CA LEU A 330 4.14 16.75 -3.67
C LEU A 330 3.40 17.74 -4.57
N VAL A 331 3.61 17.68 -5.88
CA VAL A 331 2.93 18.60 -6.81
C VAL A 331 1.42 18.35 -6.81
N LYS A 332 0.97 17.09 -6.81
CA LYS A 332 -0.46 16.75 -6.75
C LYS A 332 -1.11 17.30 -5.48
N GLU A 333 -0.50 17.05 -4.32
CA GLU A 333 -1.10 17.38 -3.02
C GLU A 333 -0.95 18.85 -2.63
N ILE A 334 0.18 19.48 -2.97
CA ILE A 334 0.44 20.87 -2.59
C ILE A 334 -0.22 21.83 -3.58
N LEU A 335 -0.06 21.59 -4.88
CA LEU A 335 -0.49 22.51 -5.93
C LEU A 335 -1.84 22.13 -6.54
N GLY A 336 -2.35 20.93 -6.29
CA GLY A 336 -3.61 20.45 -6.87
C GLY A 336 -3.52 20.14 -8.37
N LEU A 337 -2.29 20.07 -8.91
CA LEU A 337 -2.05 19.86 -10.34
C LEU A 337 -2.11 18.39 -10.70
N ASP A 338 -2.49 18.09 -11.93
CA ASP A 338 -2.37 16.74 -12.46
C ASP A 338 -0.92 16.46 -12.85
N VAL A 339 -0.41 15.30 -12.44
CA VAL A 339 0.98 14.91 -12.65
C VAL A 339 1.04 13.45 -13.07
N LEU A 340 1.63 13.19 -14.22
CA LEU A 340 1.84 11.83 -14.72
C LEU A 340 3.23 11.35 -14.32
N LEU A 341 3.36 10.04 -14.05
CA LEU A 341 4.63 9.35 -14.16
C LEU A 341 4.87 9.03 -15.65
N VAL A 342 6.13 9.11 -16.07
CA VAL A 342 6.52 9.11 -17.48
C VAL A 342 7.81 8.31 -17.66
N GLY A 343 7.68 7.14 -18.27
CA GLY A 343 8.77 6.24 -18.57
C GLY A 343 9.38 6.48 -19.94
N TYR A 344 10.65 6.86 -19.99
CA TYR A 344 11.49 6.74 -21.18
C TYR A 344 12.30 5.43 -21.12
N PRO A 345 12.86 4.95 -22.24
CA PRO A 345 13.75 3.78 -22.21
C PRO A 345 14.89 3.98 -21.21
N GLY A 346 14.83 3.21 -20.11
CA GLY A 346 15.79 3.22 -19.00
C GLY A 346 15.83 4.50 -18.17
N HIS A 347 14.72 5.25 -18.08
CA HIS A 347 14.65 6.48 -17.29
C HIS A 347 13.22 6.84 -16.89
N GLU A 348 12.96 7.01 -15.61
CA GLU A 348 11.67 7.47 -15.10
C GLU A 348 11.69 8.98 -14.83
N CYS A 349 10.61 9.69 -15.16
CA CYS A 349 10.43 11.09 -14.82
C CYS A 349 8.95 11.42 -14.62
N THR A 350 8.58 12.70 -14.66
CA THR A 350 7.18 13.12 -14.54
C THR A 350 6.77 14.10 -15.64
N ALA A 351 5.48 14.35 -15.75
CA ALA A 351 4.97 15.49 -16.51
C ALA A 351 3.79 16.15 -15.80
N VAL A 352 3.83 17.48 -15.69
CA VAL A 352 2.86 18.27 -14.93
C VAL A 352 1.96 19.04 -15.89
N ALA A 353 0.66 19.00 -15.65
CA ALA A 353 -0.28 19.86 -16.37
C ALA A 353 -0.38 21.22 -15.68
N LEU A 354 0.22 22.23 -16.30
CA LEU A 354 0.18 23.62 -15.86
C LEU A 354 -0.93 24.41 -16.54
N SER A 355 -1.38 25.47 -15.88
CA SER A 355 -2.33 26.45 -16.38
C SER A 355 -1.75 27.28 -17.53
N GLU A 356 -0.44 27.53 -17.51
CA GLU A 356 0.31 28.26 -18.53
C GLU A 356 1.51 27.44 -19.03
N ALA A 357 1.80 27.55 -20.33
CA ALA A 357 2.92 26.84 -20.94
C ALA A 357 4.27 27.46 -20.52
N PRO A 358 5.27 26.66 -20.10
CA PRO A 358 6.64 27.17 -19.87
C PRO A 358 7.24 27.74 -21.16
N GLN A 359 8.09 28.76 -21.09
CA GLN A 359 8.64 29.38 -22.31
C GLN A 359 9.47 28.41 -23.17
N ARG A 360 10.19 27.49 -22.53
CA ARG A 360 10.93 26.41 -23.18
C ARG A 360 10.38 25.10 -22.65
N HIS A 361 9.70 24.34 -23.51
CA HIS A 361 9.05 23.12 -23.08
C HIS A 361 9.16 21.98 -24.08
N THR A 362 9.18 20.76 -23.55
CA THR A 362 8.70 19.55 -24.20
C THR A 362 7.39 19.15 -23.51
N SER A 363 6.39 18.80 -24.30
CA SER A 363 5.08 18.44 -23.79
C SER A 363 4.58 17.15 -24.41
N LEU A 364 3.65 16.50 -23.71
CA LEU A 364 2.84 15.43 -24.25
C LEU A 364 1.36 15.81 -24.12
N ASN A 365 0.56 15.37 -25.09
CA ASN A 365 -0.89 15.42 -24.97
C ASN A 365 -1.39 14.07 -24.48
N TYR A 366 -2.10 14.07 -23.35
CA TYR A 366 -2.66 12.86 -22.76
C TYR A 366 -4.10 13.10 -22.38
N LYS A 367 -5.01 12.24 -22.88
CA LYS A 367 -6.47 12.36 -22.68
C LYS A 367 -7.01 13.77 -22.94
N GLY A 368 -6.46 14.48 -23.94
CA GLY A 368 -6.90 15.82 -24.34
C GLY A 368 -6.35 16.97 -23.47
N LYS A 369 -5.47 16.69 -22.50
CA LYS A 369 -4.79 17.69 -21.68
C LYS A 369 -3.30 17.73 -22.02
N ASN A 370 -2.69 18.91 -21.99
CA ASN A 370 -1.26 19.08 -22.19
C ASN A 370 -0.51 18.95 -20.85
N TYR A 371 0.54 18.15 -20.85
CA TYR A 371 1.47 17.99 -19.74
C TYR A 371 2.87 18.36 -20.20
N TYR A 372 3.64 19.01 -19.33
CA TYR A 372 5.01 19.46 -19.61
C TYR A 372 5.99 18.59 -18.83
N ILE A 373 7.07 18.15 -19.48
CA ILE A 373 8.06 17.25 -18.87
C ILE A 373 8.72 17.92 -17.67
N CYS A 374 8.78 17.21 -16.55
CA CYS A 374 9.43 17.61 -15.31
C CYS A 374 10.31 16.45 -14.82
N ASP A 375 11.62 16.57 -14.96
CA ASP A 375 12.53 15.52 -14.52
C ASP A 375 13.26 15.90 -13.22
N PRO A 376 12.95 15.24 -12.09
CA PRO A 376 13.60 15.50 -10.81
C PRO A 376 15.03 14.92 -10.72
N THR A 377 15.54 14.31 -11.79
CA THR A 377 16.94 13.91 -11.95
C THR A 377 17.69 14.71 -13.01
N TYR A 378 17.00 15.55 -13.80
CA TYR A 378 17.66 16.46 -14.71
C TYR A 378 18.10 17.72 -13.95
N MET A 379 19.26 17.63 -13.30
CA MET A 379 19.78 18.65 -12.38
C MET A 379 19.75 20.08 -12.96
N GLY A 380 19.13 21.01 -12.21
CA GLY A 380 19.04 22.43 -12.56
C GLY A 380 18.01 22.75 -13.65
N ALA A 381 17.21 21.77 -14.08
CA ALA A 381 16.17 21.96 -15.08
C ALA A 381 14.87 22.46 -14.46
N ASP A 382 14.22 23.40 -15.12
CA ASP A 382 12.88 23.88 -14.79
C ASP A 382 11.81 22.96 -15.40
N VAL A 383 10.58 23.10 -14.92
CA VAL A 383 9.39 22.50 -15.52
C VAL A 383 9.30 22.82 -17.02
N GLY A 384 9.07 21.79 -17.82
CA GLY A 384 9.03 21.82 -19.27
C GLY A 384 10.36 21.43 -19.91
N MET A 385 11.50 21.54 -19.22
CA MET A 385 12.78 21.16 -19.81
C MET A 385 12.93 19.64 -19.87
N CYS A 386 13.21 19.12 -21.07
CA CYS A 386 13.44 17.70 -21.30
C CYS A 386 14.92 17.44 -21.63
N MET A 387 15.40 16.29 -21.20
CA MET A 387 16.75 15.80 -21.43
C MET A 387 16.97 15.70 -22.94
N PRO A 388 18.07 16.24 -23.50
CA PRO A 388 18.26 16.33 -24.96
C PRO A 388 18.09 15.01 -25.73
N LYS A 389 18.46 13.88 -25.13
CA LYS A 389 18.32 12.54 -25.75
C LYS A 389 16.87 12.07 -25.90
N TYR A 390 15.93 12.66 -25.15
CA TYR A 390 14.53 12.20 -25.08
C TYR A 390 13.52 13.16 -25.72
N VAL A 391 13.93 14.36 -26.16
CA VAL A 391 13.04 15.38 -26.76
C VAL A 391 12.18 14.84 -27.92
N ASN A 392 12.69 13.88 -28.69
CA ASN A 392 11.99 13.26 -29.83
C ASN A 392 11.59 11.79 -29.58
N VAL A 393 11.61 11.36 -28.32
CA VAL A 393 11.20 10.01 -27.92
C VAL A 393 9.79 10.11 -27.35
N ASN A 394 8.89 9.24 -27.78
CA ASN A 394 7.57 9.14 -27.17
C ASN A 394 7.72 8.33 -25.88
N PRO A 395 7.42 8.89 -24.70
CA PRO A 395 7.44 8.13 -23.46
C PRO A 395 6.16 7.30 -23.29
N GLU A 396 6.23 6.34 -22.38
CA GLU A 396 5.07 5.65 -21.83
C GLU A 396 4.50 6.46 -20.65
N VAL A 397 3.18 6.46 -20.50
CA VAL A 397 2.48 7.18 -19.42
C VAL A 397 1.98 6.18 -18.40
N GLU A 398 2.30 6.42 -17.14
CA GLU A 398 1.86 5.61 -16.01
C GLU A 398 0.93 6.43 -15.10
N GLU A 399 -0.37 6.08 -15.11
CA GLU A 399 -1.35 6.67 -14.19
C GLU A 399 -1.22 6.05 -12.80
N TRP A 400 -1.32 6.87 -11.76
CA TRP A 400 -1.11 6.44 -10.37
C TRP A 400 -2.18 6.93 -9.38
N TYR A 401 -3.23 7.61 -9.86
CA TYR A 401 -4.35 8.11 -9.04
C TYR A 401 -5.70 7.98 -9.72
#